data_AF-A0A4R4VAA4-F1
#
_entry.id   AF-A0A4R4VAA4-F1
#
_cell.length_a   1.000
_cell.length_b   1.000
_cell.length_c   1.000
_cell.angle_alpha   90.00
_cell.angle_beta   90.00
_cell.angle_gamma   90.00
#
_symmetry.space_group_name_H-M   'P 1'
#
loop_
_entity.id
_entity.type
_entity.pdbx_description
1 polymer ?
#
loop_
_entity_poly.entity_id
_entity_poly.type
_entity_poly.pdbx_seq_one_letter_code
_entity_poly.pdbx_strand_id
1 'polypeptide(L)' 'MKRSLHTAHDELLRHPTPPRRRRSNPRVIKRKMSSWHLKHAHHRNPPPPDNETITIVPATKPSKTRRKPPN' A
#
# COMPACT_ATOMS: atom_id res chain seq x y z
N MET A 1 21.76 -9.53 -8.03
CA MET A 1 20.62 -9.62 -7.09
C MET A 1 20.92 -10.34 -5.76
N LYS A 2 22.15 -10.80 -5.49
CA LYS A 2 22.46 -11.52 -4.22
C LYS A 2 22.84 -10.57 -3.08
N ARG A 3 23.52 -9.45 -3.36
CA ARG A 3 23.98 -8.49 -2.32
C ARG A 3 22.84 -7.83 -1.54
N SER A 4 21.75 -7.46 -2.21
CA SER A 4 20.60 -6.78 -1.58
C SER A 4 19.87 -7.63 -0.54
N LEU A 5 19.81 -8.95 -0.75
CA LEU A 5 19.19 -9.87 0.22
C LEU A 5 20.02 -9.99 1.51
N HIS A 6 21.35 -10.04 1.38
CA HIS A 6 22.24 -10.10 2.54
C HIS A 6 22.18 -8.79 3.35
N THR A 7 22.17 -7.65 2.68
CA THR A 7 22.04 -6.34 3.35
C THR A 7 20.74 -6.23 4.13
N ALA A 8 19.61 -6.65 3.55
CA ALA A 8 18.32 -6.63 4.23
C ALA A 8 18.28 -7.60 5.43
N HIS A 9 18.90 -8.77 5.29
CA HIS A 9 19.03 -9.74 6.36
C HIS A 9 19.84 -9.18 7.55
N ASP A 10 20.98 -8.56 7.27
CA ASP A 10 21.85 -7.96 8.30
C ASP A 10 21.20 -6.74 8.98
N GLU A 11 20.33 -6.01 8.28
CA GLU A 11 19.53 -4.92 8.86
C GLU A 11 18.46 -5.44 9.83
N LEU A 12 17.76 -6.51 9.47
CA LEU A 12 16.75 -7.15 10.32
C LEU A 12 17.35 -7.75 11.60
N LEU A 13 18.57 -8.28 11.52
CA LEU A 13 19.28 -8.82 12.68
C LEU A 13 19.81 -7.72 13.61
N ARG A 14 20.23 -6.57 13.05
CA ARG A 14 20.68 -5.42 13.85
C ARG A 14 19.54 -4.72 14.58
N HIS A 15 18.36 -4.68 13.98
CA HIS A 15 17.17 -4.06 14.57
C HIS A 15 16.01 -5.05 14.64
N PRO A 16 16.07 -6.01 15.58
CA PRO A 16 15.02 -7.00 15.70
C PRO A 16 13.70 -6.31 16.02
N THR A 17 12.70 -6.54 15.16
CA THR A 17 11.36 -6.05 15.42
C THR A 17 10.87 -6.61 16.75
N PRO A 18 10.21 -5.81 17.61
CA PRO A 18 9.74 -6.32 18.88
C PRO A 18 8.81 -7.53 18.68
N PRO A 19 8.83 -8.51 19.59
CA PRO A 19 7.93 -9.65 19.54
C PRO A 19 6.49 -9.15 19.35
N ARG A 20 5.80 -9.68 18.34
CA ARG A 20 4.43 -9.26 18.04
C ARG A 20 3.58 -9.47 19.30
N ARG A 21 3.00 -8.39 19.83
CA ARG A 21 2.09 -8.47 20.98
C ARG A 21 1.00 -9.49 20.68
N ARG A 22 0.73 -10.39 21.63
CA ARG A 22 -0.42 -11.28 21.56
C ARG A 22 -1.67 -10.42 21.36
N ARG A 23 -2.33 -10.58 20.21
CA ARG A 23 -3.59 -9.88 19.93
C ARG A 23 -4.59 -10.37 20.98
N SER A 24 -5.15 -9.45 21.75
CA SER A 24 -6.05 -9.77 22.88
C SER A 24 -7.26 -10.60 22.44
N ASN A 25 -7.65 -10.52 21.17
CA ASN A 25 -8.68 -11.35 20.57
C ASN A 25 -8.36 -11.63 19.09
N PRO A 26 -7.60 -12.71 18.77
CA PRO A 26 -7.35 -13.08 17.37
C PRO A 26 -8.66 -13.35 16.63
N ARG A 27 -9.70 -13.79 17.34
CA ARG A 27 -11.07 -13.97 16.81
C ARG A 27 -11.70 -12.65 16.37
N VAL A 28 -11.49 -11.54 17.07
CA VAL A 28 -12.08 -10.24 16.69
C VAL A 28 -11.45 -9.72 15.40
N ILE A 29 -10.12 -9.86 15.26
CA ILE A 29 -9.44 -9.47 14.03
C ILE A 29 -9.78 -10.42 12.90
N LYS A 30 -9.79 -11.74 13.13
CA LYS A 30 -10.22 -12.71 12.11
C LYS A 30 -11.66 -12.45 11.70
N ARG A 31 -12.60 -12.23 12.64
CA ARG A 31 -13.98 -11.86 12.35
C ARG A 31 -14.07 -10.57 11.55
N LYS A 32 -13.35 -9.51 11.94
CA LYS A 32 -13.28 -8.24 11.19
C LYS A 32 -12.76 -8.45 9.77
N MET A 33 -11.68 -9.22 9.60
CA MET A 33 -11.09 -9.50 8.28
C MET A 33 -11.95 -10.44 7.43
N SER A 34 -12.68 -11.38 8.04
CA SER A 34 -13.59 -12.30 7.36
C SER A 34 -14.97 -11.69 7.08
N SER A 35 -15.42 -10.73 7.90
CA SER A 35 -16.67 -9.98 7.70
C SER A 35 -16.48 -8.78 6.77
N TRP A 36 -15.23 -8.31 6.63
CA TRP A 36 -14.89 -7.31 5.63
C TRP A 36 -14.95 -7.96 4.26
N HIS A 37 -16.14 -7.92 3.66
CA HIS A 37 -16.36 -8.30 2.28
C HIS A 37 -15.57 -7.34 1.39
N LEU A 38 -14.32 -7.69 1.09
CA LEU A 38 -13.39 -6.84 0.33
C LEU A 38 -13.91 -6.52 -1.09
N LYS A 39 -14.94 -7.22 -1.57
CA LYS A 39 -15.81 -6.87 -2.69
C LYS A 39 -17.20 -7.49 -2.46
N HIS A 40 -18.25 -6.68 -2.40
CA HIS A 40 -19.61 -7.19 -2.54
C HIS A 40 -19.90 -7.61 -3.99
N ALA A 41 -20.83 -8.55 -4.19
CA ALA A 41 -21.21 -9.00 -5.52
C ALA A 41 -21.66 -7.86 -6.46
N HIS A 42 -22.28 -6.80 -5.92
CA HIS A 42 -22.66 -5.61 -6.70
C HIS A 42 -21.47 -4.78 -7.20
N HIS A 43 -20.27 -4.95 -6.63
CA HIS A 43 -19.04 -4.37 -7.19
C HIS A 43 -18.42 -5.21 -8.31
N ARG A 44 -18.98 -6.39 -8.62
CA ARG A 44 -18.49 -7.23 -9.72
C ARG A 44 -18.76 -6.58 -11.08
N ASN A 45 -19.92 -5.92 -11.21
CA ASN A 45 -20.36 -5.23 -12.41
C ASN A 45 -20.80 -3.82 -12.02
N PRO A 46 -19.87 -2.88 -11.77
CA PRO A 46 -20.24 -1.48 -11.58
C PRO A 46 -20.95 -0.96 -12.83
N PRO A 47 -21.95 -0.07 -12.71
CA PRO A 47 -22.54 0.58 -13.86
C PRO A 47 -21.45 1.36 -14.63
N PRO A 48 -21.57 1.49 -15.96
CA PRO A 48 -20.67 2.33 -16.73
C PRO A 48 -20.75 3.78 -16.21
N PRO A 49 -19.65 4.54 -16.24
CA PRO A 49 -19.71 5.96 -15.89
C PRO A 49 -20.64 6.69 -16.86
N ASP A 50 -21.41 7.66 -16.33
CA ASP A 50 -22.32 8.48 -17.15
C ASP A 50 -21.60 9.29 -18.24
N ASN A 51 -20.30 9.51 -18.06
CA ASN A 51 -19.45 10.25 -18.98
C ASN A 51 -18.56 9.28 -19.78
N GLU A 52 -18.79 9.20 -21.08
CA GLU A 52 -17.92 8.45 -22.01
C GLU A 52 -16.54 9.09 -22.16
N THR A 53 -16.41 10.38 -21.82
CA THR A 53 -15.19 11.17 -22.04
C THR A 53 -14.44 11.41 -20.73
N ILE A 54 -13.21 10.90 -20.65
CA ILE A 54 -12.29 11.20 -19.56
C ILE A 54 -11.66 12.58 -19.82
N THR A 55 -11.99 13.57 -18.99
CA THR A 55 -11.33 14.88 -19.04
C THR A 55 -10.03 14.82 -18.23
N ILE A 56 -8.89 14.81 -18.91
CA ILE A 56 -7.57 14.88 -18.27
C ILE A 56 -7.30 16.33 -17.89
N VAL A 57 -7.37 16.65 -16.61
CA VAL A 57 -7.01 17.98 -16.09
C VAL A 57 -5.51 18.09 -15.85
N PRO A 58 -4.89 19.26 -16.11
CA PRO A 58 -3.48 19.48 -15.80
C PRO A 58 -3.24 19.42 -14.29
N ALA A 59 -2.06 18.95 -13.89
CA ALA A 59 -1.68 18.89 -12.49
C ALA A 59 -1.72 20.30 -11.87
N THR A 60 -2.50 20.47 -10.81
CA THR A 60 -2.68 21.78 -10.13
C THR A 60 -1.40 22.26 -9.44
N LYS A 61 -0.42 21.38 -9.23
CA LYS A 61 0.87 21.73 -8.62
C LYS A 61 2.02 21.18 -9.45
N PRO A 62 2.98 22.01 -9.88
CA PRO A 62 4.19 21.50 -10.50
C PRO A 62 4.97 20.66 -9.47
N SER A 63 5.37 19.46 -9.86
CA SER A 63 6.29 18.64 -9.06
C SER A 63 7.61 19.39 -8.89
N LYS A 64 8.14 19.45 -7.66
CA LYS A 64 9.42 20.11 -7.40
C LYS A 64 10.53 19.37 -8.15
N THR A 65 11.06 19.97 -9.21
CA THR A 65 12.24 19.47 -9.91
C THR A 65 13.45 19.56 -8.97
N ARG A 66 13.99 18.40 -8.54
CA ARG A 66 15.24 18.35 -7.79
C ARG A 66 16.40 18.70 -8.72
N ARG A 67 16.91 19.93 -8.66
CA ARG A 67 18.15 20.32 -9.35
C ARG A 67 19.32 19.55 -8.74
N LYS A 68 20.15 18.90 -9.57
CA LYS A 68 21.46 18.39 -9.13
C LYS A 68 22.38 19.60 -8.93
N PRO A 69 23.18 19.64 -7.85
CA PRO A 69 24.17 20.71 -7.68
C PRO A 69 25.22 20.62 -8.80
N PRO A 70 25.72 21.77 -9.30
CA PRO A 70 26.88 21.78 -10.18
C PRO A 70 28.12 21.28 -9.42
N ASN A 71 28.98 20.57 -10.16
CA ASN A 71 30.21 19.93 -9.68
C ASN A 71 31.24 20.95 -9.21
#